data_AF-A0AAU3HA99-F1
#
_entry.id   AF-A0AAU3HA99-F1
#
_cell.length_a   1.000
_cell.length_b   1.000
_cell.length_c   1.000
_cell.angle_alpha   90.00
_cell.angle_beta   90.00
_cell.angle_gamma   90.00
#
_symmetry.space_group_name_H-M   'P 1'
#
loop_
_entity.id
_entity.type
_entity.pdbx_description
1 polymer ?
#
loop_
_entity_poly.entity_id
_entity_poly.type
_entity_poly.pdbx_seq_one_letter_code
_entity_poly.pdbx_strand_id
1 'polypeptide(L)'
;MTRPMRSGPVLVALVLALLALAPPTAAVAAGSYTVTVDGGGAAFLYKICLKTTTTVNTYPAGHGDRVCSGKKGSTDGSFDLTAEYTDGDTVWMDVEMLVDLSGHSRTKDNVEITGSHSCTLKGALYAGKFTCENAINKKSFSTPPIAPYEVDVDDAEAPVVQLLTLMAWCVSAAAVVGLLLTGMTLASQLRRGALEERTEYTKQIAFVMAACLLATTAGPIVEALGFSQ
;
A
#
# COMPACT_ATOMS: atom_id res chain seq x y z
N MET A 1 -60.85 -48.83 47.35
CA MET A 1 -60.53 -47.84 46.30
C MET A 1 -59.22 -47.14 46.67
N THR A 2 -58.34 -47.07 45.68
CA THR A 2 -56.89 -46.93 45.70
C THR A 2 -56.41 -45.49 45.89
N ARG A 3 -55.36 -45.28 46.71
CA ARG A 3 -54.55 -44.05 46.74
C ARG A 3 -53.35 -44.20 45.79
N PRO A 4 -53.02 -43.20 44.95
CA PRO A 4 -51.82 -43.23 44.12
C PRO A 4 -50.59 -42.70 44.88
N MET A 5 -49.47 -43.39 44.68
CA MET A 5 -48.14 -43.12 45.23
C MET A 5 -47.45 -42.01 44.40
N ARG A 6 -46.87 -41.01 45.07
CA ARG A 6 -46.03 -39.95 44.48
C ARG A 6 -44.60 -40.47 44.31
N SER A 7 -44.11 -40.55 43.08
CA SER A 7 -42.71 -40.84 42.72
C SER A 7 -42.19 -39.74 41.79
N GLY A 8 -41.80 -38.60 42.38
CA GLY A 8 -41.44 -37.38 41.65
C GLY A 8 -39.96 -36.92 41.68
N PRO A 9 -39.11 -37.23 42.69
CA PRO A 9 -37.81 -36.53 42.75
C PRO A 9 -36.58 -37.34 42.32
N VAL A 10 -36.68 -38.66 42.09
CA VAL A 10 -35.46 -39.50 41.89
C VAL A 10 -34.90 -39.42 40.46
N LEU A 11 -35.72 -39.13 39.46
CA LEU A 11 -35.29 -39.15 38.05
C LEU A 11 -34.50 -37.91 37.61
N VAL A 12 -34.66 -36.76 38.28
CA VAL A 12 -33.97 -35.51 37.89
C VAL A 12 -32.51 -35.49 38.35
N ALA A 13 -32.20 -36.10 39.49
CA ALA A 13 -30.84 -36.15 40.02
C ALA A 13 -29.91 -37.05 39.18
N LEU A 14 -30.43 -38.10 38.54
CA LEU A 14 -29.63 -39.02 37.73
C LEU A 14 -29.19 -38.39 36.39
N VAL A 15 -30.05 -37.56 35.78
CA VAL A 15 -29.74 -36.90 34.50
C VAL A 15 -28.71 -35.78 34.68
N LEU A 16 -28.74 -35.05 35.79
CA LEU A 16 -27.71 -34.02 36.08
C LEU A 16 -26.33 -34.63 36.38
N ALA A 17 -26.28 -35.83 36.99
CA ALA A 17 -25.01 -36.51 37.28
C ALA A 17 -24.34 -37.08 36.01
N LEU A 18 -25.12 -37.46 34.99
CA LEU A 18 -24.60 -37.97 33.71
C LEU A 18 -24.03 -36.88 32.79
N LEU A 19 -24.43 -35.61 32.97
CA LEU A 19 -23.84 -34.46 32.24
C LEU A 19 -22.49 -33.99 32.81
N ALA A 20 -22.14 -34.39 34.04
CA ALA A 20 -20.87 -34.05 34.69
C ALA A 20 -19.72 -35.00 34.34
N LEU A 21 -19.98 -36.05 33.55
CA LEU A 21 -19.01 -37.06 33.12
C LEU A 21 -18.59 -36.92 31.65
N ALA A 22 -18.94 -35.81 30.99
CA ALA A 22 -18.31 -35.49 29.72
C ALA A 22 -16.80 -35.32 29.98
N PRO A 23 -15.93 -36.16 29.38
CA PRO A 23 -14.50 -35.96 29.51
C PRO A 23 -14.21 -34.53 29.03
N PRO A 24 -13.33 -33.77 29.70
CA PRO A 24 -12.83 -32.55 29.11
C PRO A 24 -12.31 -32.94 27.73
N THR A 25 -12.84 -32.31 26.69
CA THR A 25 -12.28 -32.42 25.33
C THR A 25 -10.78 -32.25 25.50
N ALA A 26 -10.02 -33.31 25.23
CA ALA A 26 -8.58 -33.27 25.34
C ALA A 26 -8.13 -32.05 24.52
N ALA A 27 -7.57 -31.05 25.20
CA ALA A 27 -6.92 -29.95 24.52
C ALA A 27 -5.86 -30.62 23.64
N VAL A 28 -6.09 -30.62 22.33
CA VAL A 28 -5.11 -31.09 21.36
C VAL A 28 -3.86 -30.27 21.64
N ALA A 29 -2.74 -30.95 21.91
CA ALA A 29 -1.49 -30.26 22.18
C ALA A 29 -1.21 -29.31 21.01
N ALA A 30 -1.19 -28.00 21.28
CA ALA A 30 -0.97 -27.00 20.24
C ALA A 30 0.38 -27.28 19.58
N GLY A 31 0.33 -27.66 18.31
CA GLY A 31 1.50 -27.74 17.46
C GLY A 31 1.90 -26.35 16.98
N SER A 32 2.95 -26.29 16.17
CA SER A 32 3.37 -25.07 15.51
C SER A 32 3.44 -25.29 14.01
N TYR A 33 2.96 -24.29 13.26
CA TYR A 33 3.04 -24.25 11.82
C TYR A 33 4.10 -23.24 11.41
N THR A 34 5.22 -23.75 10.88
CA THR A 34 6.32 -22.92 10.39
C THR A 34 6.29 -22.83 8.87
N VAL A 35 6.43 -21.61 8.37
CA VAL A 35 6.63 -21.30 6.95
C VAL A 35 7.94 -20.56 6.79
N THR A 36 8.78 -21.07 5.90
CA THR A 36 10.00 -20.38 5.45
C THR A 36 9.66 -19.44 4.30
N VAL A 37 9.90 -18.15 4.49
CA VAL A 37 9.63 -17.09 3.51
C VAL A 37 10.95 -16.58 2.93
N ASP A 38 11.16 -16.78 1.63
CA ASP A 38 12.28 -16.20 0.90
C ASP A 38 11.87 -14.88 0.23
N GLY A 39 12.42 -13.76 0.68
CA GLY A 39 12.20 -12.44 0.09
C GLY A 39 13.41 -11.82 -0.59
N GLY A 40 14.47 -12.60 -0.86
CA GLY A 40 15.77 -12.14 -1.39
C GLY A 40 15.75 -11.44 -2.76
N GLY A 41 14.58 -11.24 -3.38
CA GLY A 41 14.41 -10.55 -4.66
C GLY A 41 13.15 -9.68 -4.73
N ALA A 42 12.53 -9.34 -3.60
CA ALA A 42 11.35 -8.49 -3.56
C ALA A 42 11.75 -7.01 -3.68
N ALA A 43 11.47 -6.32 -4.78
CA ALA A 43 11.88 -4.91 -4.97
C ALA A 43 11.04 -3.90 -4.14
N PHE A 44 10.60 -4.29 -2.95
CA PHE A 44 9.73 -3.54 -2.06
C PHE A 44 9.95 -3.88 -0.59
N LEU A 45 9.52 -2.98 0.29
CA LEU A 45 9.36 -3.29 1.71
C LEU A 45 8.04 -4.04 1.91
N TYR A 46 8.07 -5.10 2.70
CA TYR A 46 6.90 -5.94 2.94
C TYR A 46 6.77 -6.37 4.40
N LYS A 47 5.58 -6.80 4.78
CA LYS A 47 5.29 -7.45 6.05
C LYS A 47 4.37 -8.64 5.78
N ILE A 48 4.75 -9.79 6.32
CA ILE A 48 3.96 -11.02 6.19
C ILE A 48 3.34 -11.33 7.53
N CYS A 49 2.09 -11.74 7.55
CA CYS A 49 1.43 -12.25 8.74
C CYS A 49 0.85 -13.64 8.48
N LEU A 50 1.12 -14.59 9.37
CA LEU A 50 0.52 -15.92 9.36
C LEU A 50 -0.66 -15.98 10.32
N LYS A 51 -1.71 -16.67 9.88
CA LYS A 51 -2.92 -16.97 10.65
C LYS A 51 -3.23 -18.44 10.51
N THR A 52 -3.72 -19.04 11.58
CA THR A 52 -4.31 -20.38 11.55
C THR A 52 -5.72 -20.30 12.09
N THR A 53 -6.52 -21.33 11.83
CA THR A 53 -7.85 -21.44 12.46
C THR A 53 -7.73 -21.42 13.99
N THR A 54 -6.69 -22.05 14.55
CA THR A 54 -6.37 -21.96 15.99
C THR A 54 -6.14 -20.52 16.44
N THR A 55 -5.27 -19.74 15.79
CA THR A 55 -4.97 -18.37 16.26
C THR A 55 -6.18 -17.46 16.15
N VAL A 56 -6.97 -17.57 15.09
CA VAL A 56 -8.15 -16.74 14.86
C VAL A 56 -9.30 -17.08 15.82
N ASN A 57 -9.43 -18.35 16.23
CA ASN A 57 -10.43 -18.76 17.22
C ASN A 57 -10.01 -18.43 18.65
N THR A 58 -8.71 -18.40 18.92
CA THR A 58 -8.17 -18.17 20.27
C THR A 58 -8.09 -16.68 20.60
N TYR A 59 -7.74 -15.85 19.61
CA TYR A 59 -7.45 -14.43 19.82
C TYR A 59 -8.41 -13.52 19.04
N PRO A 60 -8.81 -12.36 19.60
CA PRO A 60 -9.60 -11.39 18.87
C PRO A 60 -8.84 -10.85 17.66
N ALA A 61 -9.58 -10.50 16.61
CA ALA A 61 -9.02 -9.90 15.39
C ALA A 61 -8.16 -8.67 15.72
N GLY A 62 -6.92 -8.65 15.24
CA GLY A 62 -5.95 -7.57 15.51
C GLY A 62 -5.25 -7.66 16.86
N HIS A 63 -5.59 -8.63 17.71
CA HIS A 63 -5.06 -8.80 19.06
C HIS A 63 -4.45 -10.20 19.27
N GLY A 64 -3.54 -10.60 18.38
CA GLY A 64 -2.85 -11.89 18.45
C GLY A 64 -3.41 -12.95 17.49
N ASP A 65 -4.43 -12.62 16.69
CA ASP A 65 -5.01 -13.49 15.66
C ASP A 65 -3.99 -13.92 14.58
N ARG A 66 -2.88 -13.20 14.47
CA ARG A 66 -1.82 -13.39 13.47
C ARG A 66 -0.43 -13.14 14.03
N VAL A 67 0.54 -13.87 13.51
CA VAL A 67 1.98 -13.68 13.80
C VAL A 67 2.62 -12.98 12.61
N CYS A 68 3.22 -11.81 12.81
CA CYS A 68 3.79 -11.01 11.73
C CYS A 68 5.32 -10.94 11.77
N SER A 69 5.95 -10.93 10.59
CA SER A 69 7.41 -10.83 10.41
C SER A 69 8.02 -9.49 10.82
N GLY A 70 7.18 -8.48 11.10
CA GLY A 70 7.59 -7.07 11.06
C GLY A 70 7.87 -6.61 9.62
N LYS A 71 8.36 -5.37 9.48
CA LYS A 71 8.77 -4.83 8.17
C LYS A 71 10.09 -5.47 7.74
N LYS A 72 10.12 -6.00 6.52
CA LYS A 72 11.26 -6.65 5.87
C LYS A 72 11.58 -5.96 4.55
N GLY A 73 12.86 -5.95 4.18
CA GLY A 73 13.33 -5.47 2.88
C GLY A 73 13.71 -6.59 1.92
N SER A 74 13.91 -6.21 0.65
CA SER A 74 14.39 -7.11 -0.42
C SER A 74 15.64 -7.91 -0.07
N THR A 75 16.49 -7.33 0.77
CA THR A 75 17.83 -7.85 1.09
C THR A 75 17.81 -8.85 2.24
N ASP A 76 16.67 -9.03 2.91
CA ASP A 76 16.59 -9.79 4.16
C ASP A 76 16.63 -11.31 3.96
N GLY A 77 16.77 -11.79 2.71
CA GLY A 77 16.92 -13.20 2.39
C GLY A 77 15.71 -14.02 2.83
N SER A 78 15.97 -15.21 3.38
CA SER A 78 14.95 -16.12 3.88
C SER A 78 14.78 -16.02 5.40
N PHE A 79 13.54 -16.07 5.88
CA PHE A 79 13.21 -16.09 7.31
C PHE A 79 12.04 -17.03 7.60
N ASP A 80 11.99 -17.56 8.82
CA ASP A 80 10.90 -18.41 9.26
C ASP A 80 9.85 -17.59 10.01
N LEU A 81 8.58 -17.97 9.81
CA LEU A 81 7.45 -17.44 10.54
C LEU A 81 6.64 -18.63 11.08
N THR A 82 6.37 -18.60 12.38
CA THR A 82 5.74 -19.72 13.10
C THR A 82 4.48 -19.25 13.81
N ALA A 83 3.38 -19.97 13.64
CA ALA A 83 2.11 -19.72 14.33
C ALA A 83 1.62 -20.98 15.06
N GLU A 84 0.77 -20.80 16.07
CA GLU A 84 0.10 -21.91 16.75
C GLU A 84 -0.81 -22.66 15.77
N TYR A 85 -0.84 -23.99 15.85
CA TYR A 85 -1.54 -24.83 14.88
C TYR A 85 -2.09 -26.10 15.53
N THR A 86 -3.30 -26.45 15.12
CA THR A 86 -3.95 -27.73 15.45
C THR A 86 -4.18 -28.52 14.17
N ASP A 87 -4.09 -29.85 14.25
CA ASP A 87 -4.36 -30.70 13.09
C ASP A 87 -5.74 -30.43 12.48
N GLY A 88 -5.76 -30.14 11.17
CA GLY A 88 -6.97 -29.77 10.44
C GLY A 88 -7.19 -28.26 10.32
N ASP A 89 -6.33 -27.43 10.91
CA ASP A 89 -6.39 -25.98 10.73
C ASP A 89 -6.19 -25.58 9.27
N THR A 90 -6.99 -24.61 8.85
CA THR A 90 -6.68 -23.83 7.66
C THR A 90 -5.64 -22.77 8.02
N VAL A 91 -4.63 -22.61 7.17
CA VAL A 91 -3.56 -21.62 7.35
C VAL A 91 -3.69 -20.54 6.28
N TRP A 92 -3.69 -19.28 6.71
CA TRP A 92 -3.72 -18.12 5.84
C TRP A 92 -2.47 -17.26 6.04
N MET A 93 -2.10 -16.57 4.97
CA MET A 93 -1.02 -15.60 4.94
C MET A 93 -1.57 -14.27 4.43
N ASP A 94 -1.33 -13.20 5.19
CA ASP A 94 -1.57 -11.84 4.77
C ASP A 94 -0.23 -11.25 4.29
N VAL A 95 -0.24 -10.62 3.11
CA VAL A 95 0.93 -9.96 2.52
C VAL A 95 0.66 -8.46 2.45
N GLU A 96 1.39 -7.69 3.25
CA GLU A 96 1.33 -6.22 3.24
C GLU A 96 2.53 -5.67 2.48
N MET A 97 2.29 -5.02 1.34
CA MET A 97 3.30 -4.37 0.51
C MET A 97 3.29 -2.87 0.81
N LEU A 98 4.43 -2.31 1.23
CA LEU A 98 4.56 -0.89 1.52
C LEU A 98 4.92 -0.16 0.22
N VAL A 99 3.98 0.62 -0.32
CA VAL A 99 4.08 1.18 -1.68
C VAL A 99 4.74 2.54 -1.77
N ASP A 100 4.83 3.27 -0.66
CA ASP A 100 5.48 4.57 -0.62
C ASP A 100 6.13 4.89 0.73
N LEU A 101 6.87 5.99 0.75
CA LEU A 101 7.57 6.53 1.92
C LEU A 101 6.60 7.18 2.94
N SER A 102 5.36 7.48 2.53
CA SER A 102 4.29 8.00 3.39
C SER A 102 3.59 6.92 4.21
N GLY A 103 3.87 5.65 3.96
CA GLY A 103 3.36 4.53 4.72
C GLY A 103 2.03 3.95 4.19
N HIS A 104 1.62 4.31 2.97
CA HIS A 104 0.52 3.59 2.34
C HIS A 104 0.96 2.17 2.01
N SER A 105 0.05 1.23 2.22
CA SER A 105 0.27 -0.18 1.91
C SER A 105 -0.83 -0.75 1.03
N ARG A 106 -0.46 -1.74 0.22
CA ARG A 106 -1.39 -2.60 -0.51
C ARG A 106 -1.35 -3.95 0.18
N THR A 107 -2.49 -4.35 0.75
CA THR A 107 -2.62 -5.64 1.44
C THR A 107 -3.26 -6.67 0.54
N LYS A 108 -2.77 -7.90 0.64
CA LYS A 108 -3.47 -9.08 0.17
C LYS A 108 -3.72 -9.99 1.36
N ASP A 109 -4.97 -9.98 1.80
CA ASP A 109 -5.39 -10.74 2.99
C ASP A 109 -5.89 -12.13 2.63
N ASN A 110 -5.79 -13.04 3.60
CA ASN A 110 -6.36 -14.39 3.58
C ASN A 110 -5.90 -15.26 2.40
N VAL A 111 -4.61 -15.19 2.04
CA VAL A 111 -4.03 -16.14 1.08
C VAL A 111 -3.93 -17.50 1.77
N GLU A 112 -4.83 -18.43 1.43
CA GLU A 112 -4.76 -19.78 1.97
C GLU A 112 -3.51 -20.50 1.50
N ILE A 113 -2.72 -20.98 2.45
CA ILE A 113 -1.45 -21.70 2.23
C ILE A 113 -1.42 -23.05 2.97
N THR A 114 -2.56 -23.56 3.44
CA THR A 114 -2.68 -24.83 4.15
C THR A 114 -1.83 -25.94 3.50
N GLY A 115 -0.97 -26.58 4.31
CA GLY A 115 -0.02 -27.61 3.84
C GLY A 115 1.24 -27.11 3.14
N SER A 116 1.47 -25.79 3.04
CA SER A 116 2.70 -25.18 2.49
C SER A 116 3.66 -24.72 3.58
N HIS A 117 4.88 -25.28 3.62
CA HIS A 117 5.91 -24.90 4.59
C HIS A 117 6.99 -23.96 4.03
N SER A 118 6.86 -23.55 2.76
CA SER A 118 7.77 -22.61 2.11
C SER A 118 7.00 -21.64 1.21
N CYS A 119 7.40 -20.37 1.17
CA CYS A 119 6.88 -19.39 0.23
C CYS A 119 8.00 -18.48 -0.30
N THR A 120 7.95 -18.11 -1.58
CA THR A 120 8.96 -17.25 -2.21
C THR A 120 8.32 -15.96 -2.74
N LEU A 121 8.78 -14.83 -2.22
CA LEU A 121 8.33 -13.50 -2.59
C LEU A 121 9.23 -12.95 -3.71
N LYS A 122 8.64 -12.78 -4.89
CA LYS A 122 9.33 -12.23 -6.07
C LYS A 122 8.44 -11.25 -6.80
N GLY A 123 8.89 -10.01 -6.99
CA GLY A 123 8.16 -9.03 -7.80
C GLY A 123 8.59 -7.58 -7.58
N ALA A 124 8.07 -6.70 -8.41
CA ALA A 124 8.13 -5.25 -8.23
C ALA A 124 6.83 -4.72 -7.61
N LEU A 125 6.89 -3.59 -6.90
CA LEU A 125 5.77 -2.91 -6.21
C LEU A 125 4.47 -2.87 -7.02
N TYR A 126 4.59 -2.61 -8.31
CA TYR A 126 3.51 -2.42 -9.27
C TYR A 126 3.02 -3.72 -9.92
N ALA A 127 3.77 -4.82 -9.78
CA ALA A 127 3.51 -6.06 -10.49
C ALA A 127 2.67 -7.08 -9.70
N GLY A 128 2.48 -6.89 -8.39
CA GLY A 128 1.60 -7.72 -7.54
C GLY A 128 1.87 -9.23 -7.61
N LYS A 129 3.05 -9.63 -8.07
CA LYS A 129 3.40 -11.04 -8.24
C LYS A 129 3.92 -11.57 -6.91
N PHE A 130 3.31 -12.64 -6.44
CA PHE A 130 3.82 -13.46 -5.35
C PHE A 130 3.62 -14.91 -5.75
N THR A 131 4.57 -15.76 -5.35
CA THR A 131 4.58 -17.18 -5.68
C THR A 131 4.87 -17.98 -4.42
N CYS A 132 3.84 -18.44 -3.73
CA CYS A 132 4.05 -19.55 -2.81
C CYS A 132 4.06 -20.83 -3.64
N GLU A 133 5.25 -21.39 -3.85
CA GLU A 133 5.39 -22.70 -4.48
C GLU A 133 5.04 -23.78 -3.45
N ASN A 134 3.94 -24.50 -3.69
CA ASN A 134 3.64 -25.78 -3.03
C ASN A 134 3.61 -26.89 -4.09
N ALA A 135 3.99 -28.10 -3.70
CA ALA A 135 3.79 -29.34 -4.44
C ALA A 135 2.33 -29.61 -4.86
N ILE A 136 1.32 -29.01 -4.20
CA ILE A 136 -0.11 -29.28 -4.44
C ILE A 136 -0.86 -28.10 -5.09
N ASN A 137 -0.46 -26.85 -4.86
CA ASN A 137 -1.16 -25.67 -5.40
C ASN A 137 -0.16 -24.56 -5.78
N LYS A 138 0.20 -24.47 -7.06
CA LYS A 138 0.88 -23.28 -7.60
C LYS A 138 -0.15 -22.16 -7.76
N LYS A 139 -0.33 -21.34 -6.73
CA LYS A 139 -1.13 -20.12 -6.83
C LYS A 139 -0.23 -19.00 -7.40
N SER A 140 -0.24 -18.86 -8.72
CA SER A 140 0.34 -17.68 -9.38
C SER A 140 -0.74 -16.61 -9.51
N PHE A 141 -0.52 -15.46 -8.89
CA PHE A 141 -1.41 -14.31 -9.06
C PHE A 141 -0.92 -13.50 -10.25
N SER A 142 -1.73 -13.43 -11.29
CA SER A 142 -1.49 -12.52 -12.41
C SER A 142 -1.88 -11.11 -11.97
N THR A 143 -1.05 -10.13 -12.31
CA THR A 143 -1.37 -8.72 -12.09
C THR A 143 -2.71 -8.41 -12.76
N PRO A 144 -3.64 -7.69 -12.11
CA PRO A 144 -4.70 -7.02 -12.86
C PRO A 144 -4.02 -6.13 -13.91
N PRO A 145 -4.56 -6.01 -15.14
CA PRO A 145 -4.03 -5.09 -16.11
C PRO A 145 -3.95 -3.71 -15.47
N ILE A 146 -2.74 -3.15 -15.45
CA ILE A 146 -2.51 -1.80 -14.96
C ILE A 146 -3.14 -0.90 -16.01
N ALA A 147 -4.32 -0.37 -15.71
CA ALA A 147 -4.84 0.75 -16.49
C ALA A 147 -3.76 1.84 -16.46
N PRO A 148 -3.42 2.45 -17.61
CA PRO A 148 -2.46 3.55 -17.63
C PRO A 148 -2.84 4.54 -16.53
N TYR A 149 -1.83 5.03 -15.79
CA TYR A 149 -2.05 6.00 -14.74
C TYR A 149 -2.66 7.25 -15.39
N GLU A 150 -3.98 7.39 -15.24
CA GLU A 150 -4.70 8.60 -15.57
C GLU A 150 -4.41 9.59 -14.45
N VAL A 151 -3.73 10.68 -14.80
CA VAL A 151 -3.63 11.84 -13.91
C VAL A 151 -5.04 12.40 -13.82
N ASP A 152 -5.69 12.18 -12.69
CA ASP A 152 -6.94 12.87 -12.37
C ASP A 152 -6.61 14.35 -12.13
N VAL A 153 -6.75 15.14 -13.20
CA VAL A 153 -6.52 16.60 -13.17
C VAL A 153 -7.68 17.35 -12.51
N ASP A 154 -8.79 16.67 -12.21
CA ASP A 154 -9.95 17.25 -11.54
C ASP A 154 -9.81 17.18 -10.01
N ASP A 155 -8.97 16.29 -9.49
CA ASP A 155 -8.63 16.22 -8.06
C ASP A 155 -7.49 17.18 -7.68
N ALA A 156 -7.84 18.30 -7.06
CA ALA A 156 -6.88 19.29 -6.56
C ALA A 156 -5.96 18.76 -5.45
N GLU A 157 -6.35 17.68 -4.75
CA GLU A 157 -5.55 17.06 -3.69
C GLU A 157 -4.55 16.03 -4.22
N ALA A 158 -4.65 15.66 -5.51
CA ALA A 158 -3.73 14.72 -6.12
C ALA A 158 -2.28 15.26 -6.05
N PRO A 159 -1.29 14.44 -5.62
CA PRO A 159 0.10 14.90 -5.45
C PRO A 159 0.71 15.50 -6.72
N VAL A 160 0.33 14.97 -7.88
CA VAL A 160 0.80 15.46 -9.19
C VAL A 160 0.21 16.84 -9.49
N VAL A 161 -1.08 17.06 -9.22
CA VAL A 161 -1.76 18.35 -9.40
C VAL A 161 -1.20 19.40 -8.44
N GLN A 162 -0.88 19.03 -7.19
CA GLN A 162 -0.22 19.91 -6.24
C GLN A 162 1.18 20.33 -6.73
N LEU A 163 1.97 19.39 -7.26
CA LEU A 163 3.29 19.69 -7.81
C LEU A 163 3.20 20.61 -9.03
N LEU A 164 2.27 20.33 -9.95
CA LEU A 164 1.99 21.16 -11.12
C LEU A 164 1.57 22.58 -10.71
N THR A 165 0.69 22.69 -9.71
CA THR A 165 0.21 23.98 -9.18
C THR A 165 1.36 24.77 -8.55
N LEU A 166 2.25 24.12 -7.79
CA LEU A 166 3.43 24.74 -7.21
C LEU A 166 4.37 25.26 -8.30
N MET A 167 4.65 24.46 -9.33
CA MET A 167 5.50 24.86 -10.44
C MET A 167 4.89 26.03 -11.22
N ALA A 168 3.58 26.00 -11.48
CA ALA A 168 2.85 27.08 -12.12
C ALA A 168 2.94 28.40 -11.33
N TRP A 169 2.85 28.32 -9.99
CA TRP A 169 3.00 29.48 -9.11
C TRP A 169 4.42 30.06 -9.18
N CYS A 170 5.45 29.21 -9.12
CA CYS A 170 6.85 29.63 -9.23
C CYS A 170 7.15 30.33 -10.56
N VAL A 171 6.66 29.78 -11.68
CA VAL A 171 6.83 30.38 -13.01
C VAL A 171 6.13 31.73 -13.10
N SER A 172 4.90 31.83 -12.59
CA SER A 172 4.14 33.09 -12.57
C SER A 172 4.84 34.17 -11.73
N ALA A 173 5.35 33.80 -10.54
CA ALA A 173 6.10 34.71 -9.68
C ALA A 173 7.39 35.20 -10.36
N ALA A 174 8.15 34.30 -10.98
CA ALA A 174 9.37 34.65 -11.71
C ALA A 174 9.09 35.60 -12.88
N ALA A 175 8.00 35.38 -13.63
CA ALA A 175 7.60 36.25 -14.73
C ALA A 175 7.24 37.67 -14.26
N VAL A 176 6.46 37.80 -13.18
CA VAL A 176 6.10 39.10 -12.60
C VAL A 176 7.34 39.86 -12.11
N VAL A 177 8.27 39.18 -11.43
CA VAL A 177 9.52 39.78 -10.97
C VAL A 177 10.37 40.28 -12.15
N GLY A 178 10.50 39.48 -13.21
CA GLY A 178 11.23 39.88 -14.42
C GLY A 178 10.65 41.15 -15.08
N LEU A 179 9.33 41.26 -15.14
CA LEU A 179 8.66 42.44 -15.66
C LEU A 179 8.88 43.68 -14.78
N LEU A 180 8.79 43.53 -13.46
CA LEU A 180 9.04 44.62 -12.50
C LEU A 180 10.46 45.16 -12.61
N LEU A 181 11.47 44.28 -12.64
CA LEU A 181 12.88 44.69 -12.76
C LEU A 181 13.12 45.45 -14.07
N THR A 182 12.55 44.98 -15.18
CA THR A 182 12.64 45.65 -16.49
C THR A 182 11.95 47.01 -16.48
N GLY A 183 10.79 47.12 -15.81
CA GLY A 183 10.08 48.40 -15.65
C GLY A 183 10.86 49.41 -14.79
N MET A 184 11.50 48.94 -13.71
CA MET A 184 12.31 49.78 -12.82
C MET A 184 13.56 50.34 -13.53
N THR A 185 14.24 49.53 -14.35
CA THR A 185 15.39 50.00 -15.13
C THR A 185 14.97 51.04 -16.17
N LEU A 186 13.86 50.79 -16.88
CA LEU A 186 13.31 51.75 -17.84
C LEU A 186 12.93 53.08 -17.18
N ALA A 187 12.21 53.04 -16.05
CA ALA A 187 11.80 54.25 -15.31
C ALA A 187 13.00 55.06 -14.79
N SER A 188 14.05 54.37 -14.31
CA SER A 188 15.27 55.01 -13.81
C SER A 188 16.03 55.76 -14.90
N GLN A 189 16.00 55.26 -16.15
CA GLN A 189 16.70 55.86 -17.28
C GLN A 189 15.88 56.96 -17.96
N LEU A 190 14.55 56.83 -18.03
CA LEU A 190 13.65 57.93 -18.44
C LEU A 190 13.88 59.18 -17.58
N ARG A 191 14.08 58.98 -16.27
CA ARG A 191 14.41 60.07 -15.35
C ARG A 191 15.78 60.72 -15.62
N ARG A 192 16.72 59.98 -16.22
CA ARG A 192 18.08 60.47 -16.56
C ARG A 192 18.16 61.09 -17.96
N GLY A 193 17.08 61.07 -18.75
CA GLY A 193 17.04 61.64 -20.11
C GLY A 193 17.86 60.87 -21.15
N ALA A 194 18.41 59.71 -20.80
CA ALA A 194 19.23 58.88 -21.67
C ALA A 194 18.33 57.95 -22.52
N LEU A 195 17.75 58.48 -23.59
CA LEU A 195 16.95 57.70 -24.56
C LEU A 195 17.69 57.42 -25.88
N GLU A 196 18.99 57.73 -25.96
CA GLU A 196 19.75 57.68 -27.22
C GLU A 196 20.16 56.26 -27.66
N GLU A 197 20.14 55.26 -26.77
CA GLU A 197 20.46 53.85 -27.10
C GLU A 197 19.23 52.93 -27.10
N ARG A 198 18.27 53.17 -28.02
CA ARG A 198 17.02 52.37 -28.13
C ARG A 198 17.22 50.85 -28.33
N THR A 199 18.38 50.40 -28.80
CA THR A 199 18.57 49.02 -29.28
C THR A 199 18.78 47.99 -28.16
N GLU A 200 19.41 48.37 -27.05
CA GLU A 200 19.68 47.44 -25.93
C GLU A 200 18.41 47.13 -25.11
N TYR A 201 17.50 48.11 -24.97
CA TYR A 201 16.24 47.93 -24.25
C TYR A 201 15.22 47.08 -25.00
N THR A 202 15.18 47.24 -26.33
CA THR A 202 14.29 46.44 -27.18
C THR A 202 14.69 44.96 -27.11
N LYS A 203 15.99 44.66 -26.99
CA LYS A 203 16.47 43.28 -26.76
C LYS A 203 15.99 42.72 -25.43
N GLN A 204 16.13 43.46 -24.31
CA GLN A 204 15.69 42.97 -23.00
C GLN A 204 14.18 42.70 -22.96
N ILE A 205 13.37 43.63 -23.47
CA ILE A 205 11.92 43.46 -23.54
C ILE A 205 11.55 42.29 -24.49
N ALA A 206 12.22 42.17 -25.63
CA ALA A 206 12.00 41.06 -26.56
C ALA A 206 12.34 39.70 -25.93
N PHE A 207 13.43 39.60 -25.15
CA PHE A 207 13.78 38.37 -24.44
C PHE A 207 12.75 37.99 -23.38
N VAL A 208 12.26 38.95 -22.59
CA VAL A 208 11.23 38.69 -21.57
C VAL A 208 9.91 38.27 -22.24
N MET A 209 9.49 38.96 -23.30
CA MET A 209 8.28 38.62 -24.05
C MET A 209 8.39 37.23 -24.71
N ALA A 210 9.55 36.91 -25.30
CA ALA A 210 9.79 35.59 -25.88
C ALA A 210 9.77 34.48 -24.82
N ALA A 211 10.36 34.72 -23.64
CA ALA A 211 10.33 33.77 -22.53
C ALA A 211 8.90 33.54 -22.00
N CYS A 212 8.10 34.60 -21.86
CA CYS A 212 6.69 34.50 -21.47
C CYS A 212 5.86 33.72 -22.51
N LEU A 213 6.07 34.00 -23.81
CA LEU A 213 5.41 33.26 -24.89
C LEU A 213 5.77 31.77 -24.83
N LEU A 214 7.06 31.43 -24.75
CA LEU A 214 7.52 30.04 -24.67
C LEU A 214 6.92 29.30 -23.47
N ALA A 215 6.82 29.96 -22.31
CA ALA A 215 6.19 29.37 -21.12
C ALA A 215 4.68 29.11 -21.33
N THR A 216 3.95 30.05 -21.94
CA THR A 216 2.52 29.86 -22.23
C THR A 216 2.24 28.81 -23.30
N THR A 217 3.17 28.61 -24.24
CA THR A 217 3.06 27.62 -25.32
C THR A 217 3.70 26.27 -25.00
N ALA A 218 4.19 26.07 -23.77
CA ALA A 218 4.86 24.83 -23.38
C ALA A 218 3.97 23.59 -23.58
N GLY A 219 2.68 23.67 -23.25
CA GLY A 219 1.73 22.57 -23.47
C GLY A 219 1.63 22.14 -24.95
N PRO A 220 1.20 23.05 -25.86
CA PRO A 220 1.11 22.75 -27.29
C PRO A 220 2.44 22.29 -27.92
N ILE A 221 3.58 22.79 -27.45
CA ILE A 221 4.90 22.38 -27.96
C ILE A 221 5.22 20.93 -27.57
N VAL A 222 4.92 20.53 -26.33
CA VAL A 222 5.17 19.16 -25.84
C VAL A 222 4.26 18.15 -26.55
N GLU A 223 3.01 18.53 -26.83
CA GLU A 223 2.07 17.74 -27.63
C GLU A 223 2.56 17.56 -29.07
N ALA A 224 3.01 18.65 -29.72
CA ALA A 224 3.54 18.60 -31.09
C ALA A 224 4.83 17.78 -31.22
N LEU A 225 5.63 17.68 -30.15
CA LEU A 225 6.87 16.90 -30.12
C LEU A 225 6.66 15.41 -29.79
N GLY A 226 5.41 14.98 -29.58
CA GLY A 226 5.09 13.57 -29.36
C GLY A 226 5.51 13.03 -27.98
N PHE A 227 5.69 13.92 -27.00
CA PHE A 227 5.94 13.52 -25.60
C PHE A 227 4.64 13.22 -24.84
N SER A 228 3.47 13.43 -25.46
CA SER A 228 2.20 12.91 -24.95
C SER A 228 2.13 11.42 -25.26
N GLN A 229 2.16 10.58 -24.21
CA GLN A 229 1.79 9.17 -24.32
C GLN A 229 0.27 9.03 -24.50
#